data_AF-A0A2N1R783-F1
#
_entry.id   AF-A0A2N1R783-F1
#
_cell.length_a   1.000
_cell.length_b   1.000
_cell.length_c   1.000
_cell.angle_alpha   90.00
_cell.angle_beta   90.00
_cell.angle_gamma   90.00
#
_symmetry.space_group_name_H-M   'P 1'
#
loop_
_entity.id
_entity.type
_entity.pdbx_description
1 polymer ?
#
loop_
_entity_poly.entity_id
_entity_poly.type
_entity_poly.pdbx_seq_one_letter_code
_entity_poly.pdbx_strand_id
1 'polypeptide(L)'
;MGRSPATAIAQAIDESRTTMEAFFGYLESRLSTIPLPSRQLCILASRKLLGHLKDEAFLESYAATLFELHEAASLSGENRMQILEMCIEAYGRAALASRDRLLAV
;
A
#
# COMPACT_ATOMS: atom_id res chain seq x y z
N MET A 1 35.10 -11.92 12.02
CA MET A 1 34.27 -12.92 11.30
C MET A 1 33.21 -12.16 10.51
N GLY A 2 33.45 -11.93 9.21
CA GLY A 2 32.50 -11.24 8.34
C GLY A 2 31.41 -12.21 7.90
N ARG A 3 30.13 -11.81 8.00
CA ARG A 3 29.01 -12.59 7.46
C ARG A 3 29.20 -12.79 5.96
N SER A 4 29.02 -14.02 5.48
CA SER A 4 29.09 -14.34 4.05
C SER A 4 28.02 -13.56 3.28
N PRO A 5 28.32 -13.03 2.07
CA PRO A 5 27.35 -12.30 1.25
C PRO A 5 26.04 -13.06 1.02
N ALA A 6 26.11 -14.40 0.88
CA ALA A 6 24.94 -15.26 0.69
C ALA A 6 24.01 -15.27 1.92
N THR A 7 24.58 -15.22 3.12
CA THR A 7 23.81 -15.18 4.37
C THR A 7 23.13 -13.83 4.58
N ALA A 8 23.81 -12.73 4.19
CA ALA A 8 23.23 -11.40 4.23
C ALA A 8 22.07 -11.23 3.23
N ILE A 9 22.20 -11.80 2.03
CA ILE A 9 21.14 -11.76 1.00
C ILE A 9 19.90 -12.55 1.44
N ALA A 10 20.08 -13.77 1.95
CA ALA A 10 18.96 -14.59 2.42
C ALA A 10 18.20 -13.92 3.58
N GLN A 11 18.93 -13.31 4.51
CA GLN A 11 18.34 -12.61 5.65
C GLN A 11 17.57 -11.36 5.20
N ALA A 12 18.13 -10.57 4.28
CA ALA A 12 17.46 -9.39 3.73
C ALA A 12 16.18 -9.73 2.94
N ILE A 13 16.15 -10.88 2.27
CA ILE A 13 14.94 -11.37 1.57
C ILE A 13 13.87 -11.77 2.57
N ASP A 14 14.23 -12.48 3.64
CA ASP A 14 13.28 -12.93 4.66
C ASP A 14 12.69 -11.75 5.43
N GLU A 15 13.53 -10.80 5.86
CA GLU A 15 13.10 -9.56 6.50
C GLU A 15 12.18 -8.74 5.57
N SER A 16 12.53 -8.63 4.28
CA SER A 16 11.68 -7.93 3.29
C SER A 16 10.34 -8.62 3.05
N ARG A 17 10.28 -9.95 3.22
CA ARG A 17 9.04 -10.72 3.09
C ARG A 17 8.15 -10.52 4.32
N THR A 18 8.74 -10.53 5.52
CA THR A 18 8.01 -10.32 6.78
C THR A 18 7.41 -8.91 6.86
N THR A 19 8.13 -7.88 6.43
CA THR A 19 7.59 -6.49 6.41
C THR A 19 6.46 -6.33 5.39
N MET A 20 6.57 -6.97 4.23
CA MET A 20 5.54 -6.93 3.20
C MET A 20 4.25 -7.67 3.61
N GLU A 21 4.38 -8.83 4.29
CA GLU A 21 3.24 -9.56 4.84
C GLU A 21 2.55 -8.77 5.97
N ALA A 22 3.33 -8.15 6.85
CA ALA A 22 2.79 -7.28 7.90
C ALA A 22 2.03 -6.07 7.32
N PHE A 23 2.56 -5.46 6.24
CA PHE A 23 1.88 -4.37 5.54
C PHE A 23 0.55 -4.82 4.92
N PHE A 24 0.52 -5.93 4.20
CA PHE A 24 -0.74 -6.39 3.60
C PHE A 24 -1.74 -6.83 4.66
N GLY A 25 -1.30 -7.38 5.79
CA GLY A 25 -2.16 -7.61 6.96
C GLY A 25 -2.74 -6.31 7.53
N TYR A 26 -1.93 -5.26 7.64
CA TYR A 26 -2.40 -3.94 8.07
C TYR A 26 -3.40 -3.33 7.07
N LEU A 27 -3.10 -3.38 5.77
CA LEU A 27 -3.99 -2.90 4.71
C LEU A 27 -5.32 -3.67 4.73
N GLU A 28 -5.28 -4.99 4.85
CA GLU A 28 -6.49 -5.82 4.98
C GLU A 28 -7.33 -5.44 6.20
N SER A 29 -6.70 -5.15 7.33
CA SER A 29 -7.38 -4.67 8.54
C SER A 29 -8.03 -3.30 8.33
N ARG A 30 -7.31 -2.35 7.72
CA ARG A 30 -7.82 -1.00 7.42
C ARG A 30 -8.97 -1.00 6.42
N LEU A 31 -8.93 -1.90 5.44
CA LEU A 31 -9.97 -2.04 4.42
C LEU A 31 -11.09 -3.02 4.84
N SER A 32 -11.11 -3.49 6.09
CA SER A 32 -12.06 -4.51 6.55
C SER A 32 -13.53 -4.07 6.44
N THR A 33 -13.79 -2.77 6.49
CA THR A 33 -15.11 -2.14 6.35
C THR A 33 -15.62 -2.11 4.90
N ILE A 34 -14.74 -2.32 3.92
CA ILE A 34 -15.10 -2.39 2.50
C ILE A 34 -15.75 -3.76 2.22
N PRO A 35 -16.95 -3.81 1.60
CA PRO A 35 -17.58 -5.07 1.25
C PRO A 35 -16.83 -5.81 0.14
N LEU A 36 -17.07 -7.11 0.04
CA LEU A 36 -16.66 -7.89 -1.13
C LEU A 36 -17.61 -7.61 -2.31
N PRO A 37 -17.12 -7.57 -3.57
CA PRO A 37 -15.74 -7.87 -4.00
C PRO A 37 -14.78 -6.67 -3.99
N SER A 38 -15.25 -5.44 -3.70
CA SER A 38 -14.44 -4.22 -3.79
C SER A 38 -13.15 -4.30 -2.99
N ARG A 39 -13.22 -4.80 -1.75
CA ARG A 39 -12.04 -5.01 -0.89
C ARG A 39 -10.94 -5.84 -1.55
N GLN A 40 -11.30 -6.92 -2.25
CA GLN A 40 -10.32 -7.79 -2.92
C GLN A 40 -9.63 -7.06 -4.08
N LEU A 41 -10.38 -6.23 -4.81
CA LEU A 41 -9.81 -5.40 -5.88
C LEU A 41 -8.85 -4.36 -5.31
N CYS A 42 -9.19 -3.69 -4.21
CA CYS A 42 -8.28 -2.77 -3.54
C CYS A 42 -6.98 -3.44 -3.11
N ILE A 43 -7.05 -4.63 -2.49
CA ILE A 43 -5.86 -5.39 -2.05
C ILE A 43 -5.00 -5.78 -3.24
N LEU A 44 -5.60 -6.29 -4.31
CA LEU A 44 -4.87 -6.68 -5.52
C LEU A 44 -4.20 -5.49 -6.22
N ALA A 45 -4.91 -4.37 -6.35
CA ALA A 45 -4.38 -3.14 -6.92
C ALA A 45 -3.22 -2.60 -6.07
N SER A 46 -3.40 -2.55 -4.74
CA SER A 46 -2.36 -2.15 -3.79
C SER A 46 -1.11 -3.01 -3.92
N ARG A 47 -1.26 -4.34 -4.04
CA ARG A 47 -0.15 -5.27 -4.27
C ARG A 47 0.63 -4.96 -5.54
N LYS A 48 -0.06 -4.58 -6.62
CA LYS A 48 0.58 -4.24 -7.89
C LYS A 48 1.28 -2.89 -7.86
N LEU A 49 0.67 -1.89 -7.22
CA LEU A 49 1.24 -0.54 -7.12
C LEU A 49 2.43 -0.49 -6.15
N LEU A 50 2.37 -1.26 -5.06
CA LEU A 50 3.31 -1.15 -3.94
C LEU A 50 4.31 -2.30 -3.85
N GLY A 51 4.25 -3.30 -4.74
CA GLY A 51 5.00 -4.55 -4.61
C GLY A 51 6.53 -4.43 -4.55
N HIS A 52 7.08 -3.25 -4.81
CA HIS A 52 8.52 -2.96 -4.72
C HIS A 52 8.87 -1.88 -3.68
N LEU A 53 7.87 -1.25 -3.07
CA LEU A 53 8.08 -0.18 -2.09
C LEU A 53 8.34 -0.76 -0.70
N LYS A 54 9.37 -0.24 -0.04
CA LYS A 54 9.75 -0.60 1.33
C LYS A 54 9.64 0.57 2.32
N ASP A 55 9.14 1.71 1.85
CA ASP A 55 8.99 2.91 2.66
C ASP A 55 7.70 2.84 3.48
N GLU A 56 7.82 2.54 4.77
CA GLU A 56 6.70 2.43 5.69
C GLU A 56 5.87 3.71 5.76
N ALA A 57 6.50 4.89 5.71
CA ALA A 57 5.79 6.17 5.77
C ALA A 57 4.98 6.43 4.50
N PHE A 58 5.50 6.03 3.33
CA PHE A 58 4.74 6.05 2.08
C PHE A 58 3.53 5.11 2.17
N LEU A 59 3.74 3.90 2.67
CA LEU A 59 2.72 2.86 2.78
C LEU A 59 1.57 3.28 3.72
N GLU A 60 1.89 3.90 4.85
CA GLU A 60 0.89 4.49 5.76
C GLU A 60 0.10 5.62 5.09
N SER A 61 0.81 6.54 4.41
CA SER A 61 0.19 7.66 3.70
C SER A 61 -0.76 7.17 2.60
N TYR A 62 -0.37 6.11 1.88
CA TYR A 62 -1.20 5.46 0.87
C TYR A 62 -2.47 4.88 1.49
N ALA A 63 -2.33 4.09 2.56
CA ALA A 63 -3.46 3.42 3.20
C ALA A 63 -4.46 4.43 3.79
N ALA A 64 -3.97 5.52 4.38
CA ALA A 64 -4.81 6.61 4.88
C ALA A 64 -5.60 7.27 3.74
N THR A 65 -4.91 7.65 2.67
CA THR A 65 -5.55 8.32 1.53
C THR A 65 -6.58 7.43 0.84
N LEU A 66 -6.29 6.15 0.65
CA LEU A 66 -7.23 5.20 0.06
C LEU A 66 -8.51 5.08 0.88
N PHE A 67 -8.38 5.04 2.21
CA PHE A 67 -9.52 4.98 3.10
C PHE A 67 -10.37 6.26 3.04
N GLU A 68 -9.73 7.43 3.05
CA GLU A 68 -10.42 8.72 2.89
C GLU A 68 -11.18 8.81 1.56
N LEU A 69 -10.56 8.38 0.45
CA LEU A 69 -11.22 8.36 -0.86
C LEU A 69 -12.41 7.41 -0.89
N HIS A 70 -12.29 6.25 -0.25
CA HIS A 70 -13.38 5.29 -0.15
C HIS A 70 -14.55 5.82 0.71
N GLU A 71 -14.28 6.48 1.83
CA GLU A 71 -15.32 7.11 2.67
C GLU A 71 -15.99 8.30 1.98
N ALA A 72 -15.22 9.10 1.24
CA ALA A 72 -15.75 10.25 0.49
C ALA A 72 -16.61 9.81 -0.71
N ALA A 73 -16.30 8.65 -1.28
CA ALA A 73 -17.07 8.11 -2.38
C ALA A 73 -18.42 7.60 -1.82
N SER A 74 -19.53 8.13 -2.33
CA SER A 74 -20.87 7.59 -2.04
C SER A 74 -21.05 6.32 -2.87
N LEU A 75 -20.50 5.20 -2.41
CA LEU A 75 -20.30 3.95 -3.16
C LEU A 75 -21.57 3.11 -3.36
N SER A 76 -22.62 3.76 -3.85
CA SER A 76 -23.80 3.10 -4.40
C SER A 76 -23.46 2.53 -5.78
N GLY A 77 -22.80 1.36 -5.81
CA GLY A 77 -22.61 0.55 -7.03
C GLY A 77 -21.28 0.76 -7.74
N GLU A 78 -20.16 0.51 -7.06
CA GLU A 78 -18.84 0.58 -7.70
C GLU A 78 -18.71 -0.34 -8.91
N ASN A 79 -18.42 0.26 -10.06
CA ASN A 79 -17.84 -0.50 -11.15
C ASN A 79 -16.34 -0.69 -10.85
N ARG A 80 -15.78 -1.85 -11.23
CA ARG A 80 -14.38 -2.23 -10.98
C ARG A 80 -13.37 -1.16 -11.37
N MET A 81 -13.68 -0.37 -12.40
CA MET A 81 -12.86 0.75 -12.87
C MET A 81 -12.70 1.85 -11.81
N GLN A 82 -13.78 2.23 -11.12
CA GLN A 82 -13.74 3.28 -10.09
C GLN A 82 -12.85 2.89 -8.92
N ILE A 83 -12.89 1.63 -8.51
CA ILE A 83 -12.02 1.09 -7.45
C ILE A 83 -10.55 1.19 -7.86
N LEU A 84 -10.23 0.87 -9.12
CA LEU A 84 -8.87 0.95 -9.63
C LEU A 84 -8.39 2.41 -9.73
N GLU A 85 -9.23 3.30 -10.22
CA GLU A 85 -8.96 4.74 -10.27
C GLU A 85 -8.67 5.30 -8.88
N MET A 86 -9.47 4.92 -7.89
CA MET A 86 -9.27 5.31 -6.49
C MET A 86 -7.93 4.82 -5.92
N CYS A 87 -7.55 3.58 -6.23
CA CYS A 87 -6.24 3.04 -5.82
C CYS A 87 -5.07 3.80 -6.47
N ILE A 88 -5.19 4.16 -7.74
CA ILE A 88 -4.18 4.94 -8.47
C ILE A 88 -4.11 6.36 -7.90
N GLU A 89 -5.25 6.97 -7.60
CA GLU A 89 -5.32 8.31 -7.02
C GLU A 89 -4.68 8.36 -5.63
N ALA A 90 -4.98 7.38 -4.77
CA ALA A 90 -4.36 7.25 -3.46
C ALA A 90 -2.82 7.14 -3.57
N TYR A 91 -2.33 6.35 -4.53
CA TYR A 91 -0.90 6.21 -4.80
C TYR A 91 -0.28 7.53 -5.24
N GLY A 92 -0.90 8.23 -6.19
CA GLY A 92 -0.42 9.53 -6.68
C GLY A 92 -0.33 10.58 -5.56
N ARG A 93 -1.35 10.66 -4.71
CA ARG A 93 -1.38 11.57 -3.56
C ARG A 93 -0.28 11.24 -2.53
N ALA A 94 -0.09 9.96 -2.20
CA ALA A 94 0.98 9.52 -1.31
C ALA A 94 2.38 9.84 -1.87
N ALA A 95 2.57 9.69 -3.19
CA ALA A 95 3.83 10.03 -3.85
C ALA A 95 4.12 11.53 -3.83
N LEU A 96 3.11 12.37 -4.05
CA LEU A 96 3.26 13.82 -3.94
C LEU A 96 3.61 14.24 -2.51
N ALA A 97 2.89 13.72 -1.52
CA ALA A 97 3.17 14.00 -0.11
C ALA A 97 4.60 13.59 0.31
N SER A 98 5.08 12.45 -0.21
CA SER A 98 6.45 11.98 0.05
C SER A 98 7.51 12.89 -0.59
N ARG A 99 7.24 13.40 -1.80
CA ARG A 99 8.13 14.36 -2.47
C ARG A 99 8.19 15.70 -1.74
N ASP A 100 7.04 16.22 -1.31
CA ASP A 100 6.98 17.52 -0.65
C ASP A 100 7.68 17.48 0.73
N ARG A 101 7.68 16.33 1.43
CA ARG A 101 8.52 16.11 2.62
C ARG A 101 10.02 16.20 2.33
N LEU A 102 10.49 15.74 1.18
CA LEU A 102 11.90 15.81 0.80
C LEU A 102 12.35 17.24 0.46
N LEU A 103 11.43 18.08 -0.02
CA LEU A 103 11.72 19.49 -0.36
C LEU A 103 11.61 20.43 0.83
N ALA A 104 11.01 19.98 1.93
CA ALA A 104 10.86 20.74 3.17
C ALA A 104 12.03 20.56 4.16
N VAL A 105 13.05 19.77 3.78
CA VAL A 105 14.31 19.53 4.51
C VAL A 105 15.44 20.33 3.86
#